data_AF-J7S3A3-F1
#
_entry.id   AF-J7S3A3-F1
#
_cell.length_a   1.000
_cell.length_b   1.000
_cell.length_c   1.000
_cell.angle_alpha   90.00
_cell.angle_beta   90.00
_cell.angle_gamma   90.00
#
_symmetry.space_group_name_H-M   'P 1'
#
loop_
_entity.id
_entity.type
_entity.pdbx_description
1 polymer ?
#
loop_
_entity_poly.entity_id
_entity_poly.type
_entity_poly.pdbx_seq_one_letter_code
_entity_poly.pdbx_strand_id
1 'polypeptide(L)'
;MVKQNVKVPRIEQVDASLNKPLDKDAPPTIFQTRLTPEYATAAMTLAVDFVKQKQALATKYLVFHPLVIGGIVLLLAVFMTPRVTLPQHFSSVTLYCTHLVLLNKKHTIGAVIFLAITSSFMLTLVSRVSEAFFKAQVSRIEDSNGALVFNKDLAGILASGDDNTNIVVYRNTPIALVSIKKTEVLSDTESLCMVINSIGCRRVYLKSGILEDLIDWANGASKQVHDEQKARAPSLRLILEVYSFDGFLKETLAKKGFHCISSRTIAENKILGGVFGAKKELWGVQFHIENKLKEQK
;
A
#
# COMPACT_ATOMS: atom_id res chain seq x y z
N MET A 1 -21.61 -3.14 -44.61
CA MET A 1 -20.40 -2.77 -43.83
C MET A 1 -19.89 -4.02 -43.14
N VAL A 2 -18.86 -4.64 -43.70
CA VAL A 2 -18.21 -5.84 -43.13
C VAL A 2 -17.32 -5.37 -41.99
N LYS A 3 -17.66 -5.72 -40.74
CA LYS A 3 -16.76 -5.58 -39.60
C LYS A 3 -15.56 -6.50 -39.86
N GLN A 4 -14.45 -5.95 -40.31
CA GLN A 4 -13.19 -6.67 -40.37
C GLN A 4 -12.83 -7.05 -38.92
N ASN A 5 -12.92 -8.34 -38.61
CA ASN A 5 -12.36 -8.93 -37.41
C ASN A 5 -10.83 -8.83 -37.53
N VAL A 6 -10.27 -7.71 -37.08
CA VAL A 6 -8.83 -7.58 -36.88
C VAL A 6 -8.46 -8.59 -35.80
N LYS A 7 -7.84 -9.71 -36.19
CA LYS A 7 -7.21 -10.65 -35.27
C LYS A 7 -6.06 -9.91 -34.60
N VAL A 8 -6.29 -9.41 -33.39
CA VAL A 8 -5.23 -8.84 -32.55
C VAL A 8 -4.23 -9.98 -32.30
N PRO A 9 -2.93 -9.80 -32.62
CA PRO A 9 -1.92 -10.81 -32.36
C PRO A 9 -1.88 -11.11 -30.85
N ARG A 10 -1.88 -12.41 -30.51
CA ARG A 10 -1.83 -12.86 -29.12
C ARG A 10 -0.39 -12.69 -28.62
N ILE A 11 -0.12 -11.55 -27.99
CA ILE A 11 1.18 -11.24 -27.38
C ILE A 11 1.34 -12.12 -26.12
N GLU A 12 2.43 -12.86 -26.04
CA GLU A 12 2.74 -13.65 -24.84
C GLU A 12 2.89 -12.72 -23.63
N GLN A 13 2.17 -13.04 -22.57
CA GLN A 13 2.16 -12.24 -21.34
C GLN A 13 3.20 -12.78 -20.38
N VAL A 14 4.01 -11.89 -19.81
CA VAL A 14 4.95 -12.25 -18.75
C VAL A 14 4.16 -12.55 -17.48
N ASP A 15 4.45 -13.69 -16.85
CA ASP A 15 3.81 -14.08 -15.61
C ASP A 15 4.49 -13.39 -14.41
N ALA A 16 3.71 -12.63 -13.64
CA ALA A 16 4.14 -12.09 -12.35
C ALA A 16 3.68 -12.95 -11.17
N SER A 17 3.24 -14.19 -11.39
CA SER A 17 2.81 -15.07 -10.31
C SER A 17 3.91 -15.32 -9.29
N LEU A 18 3.51 -15.32 -8.02
CA LEU A 18 4.34 -15.71 -6.88
C LEU A 18 4.25 -17.23 -6.60
N ASN A 19 3.46 -17.98 -7.38
CA ASN A 19 3.24 -19.41 -7.14
C ASN A 19 4.45 -20.26 -7.49
N LYS A 20 5.43 -19.70 -8.21
CA LYS A 20 6.67 -20.36 -8.58
C LYS A 20 7.85 -19.56 -8.02
N PRO A 21 8.92 -20.23 -7.56
CA PRO A 21 10.16 -19.54 -7.23
C PRO A 21 10.70 -18.84 -8.48
N LEU A 22 11.50 -17.79 -8.26
CA LEU A 22 12.23 -17.14 -9.36
C LEU A 22 13.07 -18.18 -10.09
N ASP A 23 13.15 -18.01 -11.40
CA ASP A 23 14.00 -18.84 -12.23
C ASP A 23 15.46 -18.72 -11.75
N LYS A 24 16.05 -19.86 -11.42
CA LYS A 24 17.43 -19.93 -10.96
C LYS A 24 18.41 -19.74 -12.11
N ASP A 25 18.00 -20.16 -13.31
CA ASP A 25 18.80 -20.17 -14.53
C ASP A 25 18.73 -18.83 -15.27
N ALA A 26 17.71 -18.01 -14.98
CA ALA A 26 17.65 -16.64 -15.45
C ALA A 26 18.78 -15.78 -14.84
N PRO A 27 19.41 -14.89 -15.64
CA PRO A 27 20.50 -14.07 -15.17
C PRO A 27 20.04 -13.14 -14.03
N PRO A 28 20.88 -12.89 -13.00
CA PRO A 28 20.56 -12.01 -11.87
C PRO A 28 20.64 -10.52 -12.27
N THR A 29 20.05 -10.14 -13.40
CA THR A 29 20.00 -8.78 -13.90
C THR A 29 18.75 -8.07 -13.38
N ILE A 30 18.94 -6.82 -12.96
CA ILE A 30 17.85 -5.89 -12.66
C ILE A 30 17.82 -4.86 -13.78
N PHE A 31 16.66 -4.67 -14.39
CA PHE A 31 16.46 -3.62 -15.39
C PHE A 31 15.09 -2.98 -15.25
N GLN A 32 14.95 -1.78 -15.82
CA GLN A 32 13.72 -1.02 -15.85
C GLN A 32 13.13 -1.07 -17.26
N THR A 33 11.81 -1.18 -17.36
CA THR A 33 11.10 -1.16 -18.64
C THR A 33 9.80 -0.39 -18.50
N ARG A 34 9.37 0.25 -19.58
CA ARG A 34 8.05 0.89 -19.65
C ARG A 34 6.96 -0.18 -19.70
N LEU A 35 5.72 0.23 -19.47
CA LEU A 35 4.58 -0.68 -19.62
C LEU A 35 4.39 -1.02 -21.11
N THR A 36 4.85 -2.21 -21.50
CA THR A 36 4.59 -2.80 -22.82
C THR A 36 3.40 -3.76 -22.74
N PRO A 37 2.77 -4.12 -23.87
CA PRO A 37 1.70 -5.12 -23.89
C PRO A 37 2.07 -6.44 -23.22
N GLU A 38 3.33 -6.86 -23.29
CA GLU A 38 3.85 -8.10 -22.68
C GLU A 38 3.77 -8.09 -21.15
N TYR A 39 3.89 -6.91 -20.53
CA TYR A 39 3.86 -6.73 -19.07
C TYR A 39 2.49 -6.28 -18.54
N ALA A 40 1.47 -6.13 -19.39
CA ALA A 40 0.16 -5.60 -18.99
C ALA A 40 -0.49 -6.42 -17.86
N THR A 41 -0.56 -7.74 -18.05
CA THR A 41 -1.12 -8.66 -17.03
C THR A 41 -0.26 -8.64 -15.76
N ALA A 42 1.06 -8.67 -15.94
CA ALA A 42 2.04 -8.67 -14.86
C ALA A 42 1.93 -7.42 -13.96
N ALA A 43 1.82 -6.25 -14.58
CA ALA A 43 1.66 -4.97 -13.92
C ALA A 43 0.33 -4.89 -13.16
N MET A 44 -0.76 -5.42 -13.73
CA MET A 44 -2.05 -5.50 -13.04
C MET A 44 -1.97 -6.39 -11.80
N THR A 45 -1.36 -7.57 -11.92
CA THR A 45 -1.15 -8.47 -10.78
C THR A 45 -0.30 -7.81 -9.69
N LEU A 46 0.78 -7.12 -10.06
CA LEU A 46 1.60 -6.38 -9.09
C LEU A 46 0.82 -5.27 -8.38
N ALA A 47 0.00 -4.51 -9.10
CA ALA A 47 -0.82 -3.46 -8.50
C ALA A 47 -1.79 -4.04 -7.47
N VAL A 48 -2.45 -5.16 -7.79
CA VAL A 48 -3.32 -5.90 -6.86
C VAL A 48 -2.52 -6.42 -5.66
N ASP A 49 -1.31 -6.95 -5.88
CA ASP A 49 -0.44 -7.41 -4.81
C ASP A 49 -0.06 -6.28 -3.86
N PHE A 50 0.20 -5.07 -4.34
CA PHE A 50 0.48 -3.92 -3.46
C PHE A 50 -0.72 -3.55 -2.60
N VAL A 51 -1.94 -3.65 -3.13
CA VAL A 51 -3.17 -3.47 -2.33
C VAL A 51 -3.27 -4.55 -1.24
N LYS A 52 -2.97 -5.81 -1.56
CA LYS A 52 -2.92 -6.90 -0.56
C LYS A 52 -1.81 -6.70 0.48
N GLN A 53 -0.66 -6.15 0.10
CA GLN A 53 0.38 -5.79 1.05
C GLN A 53 -0.11 -4.68 2.01
N LYS A 54 -0.79 -3.66 1.49
CA LYS A 54 -1.44 -2.62 2.32
C LYS A 54 -2.52 -3.20 3.23
N GLN A 55 -3.30 -4.19 2.78
CA GLN A 55 -4.24 -4.94 3.62
C GLN A 55 -3.54 -5.65 4.78
N ALA A 56 -2.41 -6.31 4.53
CA ALA A 56 -1.65 -6.97 5.60
C ALA A 56 -1.12 -5.98 6.64
N LEU A 57 -0.66 -4.80 6.20
CA LEU A 57 -0.24 -3.71 7.10
C LEU A 57 -1.42 -3.17 7.91
N ALA A 58 -2.57 -2.96 7.28
CA ALA A 58 -3.79 -2.53 7.95
C ALA A 58 -4.23 -3.55 9.00
N THR A 59 -4.28 -4.84 8.66
CA THR A 59 -4.62 -5.89 9.62
C THR A 59 -3.65 -5.89 10.81
N LYS A 60 -2.35 -5.77 10.58
CA LYS A 60 -1.36 -5.62 11.65
C LYS A 60 -1.67 -4.42 12.54
N TYR A 61 -1.92 -3.25 11.93
CA TYR A 61 -2.28 -2.03 12.66
C TYR A 61 -3.52 -2.22 13.54
N LEU A 62 -4.56 -2.85 13.03
CA LEU A 62 -5.80 -3.08 13.77
C LEU A 62 -5.64 -4.08 14.92
N VAL A 63 -4.88 -5.15 14.71
CA VAL A 63 -4.62 -6.17 15.72
C VAL A 63 -3.90 -5.60 16.94
N PHE A 64 -2.93 -4.72 16.71
CA PHE A 64 -2.19 -4.05 17.79
C PHE A 64 -2.88 -2.78 18.30
N HIS A 65 -4.10 -2.48 17.85
CA HIS A 65 -4.81 -1.29 18.28
C HIS A 65 -5.25 -1.44 19.76
N PRO A 66 -5.12 -0.38 20.59
CA PRO A 66 -5.44 -0.45 22.02
C PRO A 66 -6.89 -0.85 22.31
N LEU A 67 -7.83 -0.53 21.41
CA LEU A 67 -9.23 -0.96 21.56
C LEU A 67 -9.39 -2.48 21.48
N VAL A 68 -8.64 -3.15 20.60
CA VAL A 68 -8.73 -4.61 20.42
C VAL A 68 -8.08 -5.31 21.60
N ILE A 69 -6.89 -4.87 21.98
CA ILE A 69 -6.18 -5.38 23.15
C ILE A 69 -7.01 -5.15 24.41
N GLY A 70 -7.52 -3.93 24.61
CA GLY A 70 -8.39 -3.56 25.73
C GLY A 70 -9.68 -4.38 25.76
N GLY A 71 -10.31 -4.63 24.62
CA GLY A 71 -11.49 -5.49 24.53
C GLY A 71 -11.21 -6.94 24.93
N ILE A 72 -10.09 -7.51 24.50
CA ILE A 72 -9.66 -8.87 24.90
C ILE A 72 -9.39 -8.92 26.41
N VAL A 73 -8.66 -7.95 26.95
CA VAL A 73 -8.36 -7.85 28.39
C VAL A 73 -9.62 -7.67 29.21
N LEU A 74 -10.57 -6.84 28.76
CA LEU A 74 -11.85 -6.63 29.43
C LEU A 74 -12.66 -7.93 29.49
N LEU A 75 -12.76 -8.66 28.38
CA LEU A 75 -13.47 -9.96 28.34
C LEU A 75 -12.80 -10.98 29.26
N LEU A 76 -11.46 -11.01 29.30
CA LEU A 76 -10.72 -11.86 30.21
C LEU A 76 -10.97 -11.47 31.68
N ALA A 77 -11.00 -10.17 31.98
CA ALA A 77 -11.29 -9.67 33.33
C ALA A 77 -12.71 -10.06 33.77
N VAL A 78 -13.73 -9.84 32.94
CA VAL A 78 -15.11 -10.24 33.22
C VAL A 78 -15.22 -11.75 33.44
N PHE A 79 -14.49 -12.56 32.68
CA PHE A 79 -14.44 -14.01 32.87
C PHE A 79 -13.78 -14.41 34.19
N MET A 80 -12.74 -13.70 34.62
CA MET A 80 -11.93 -14.03 35.80
C MET A 80 -12.52 -13.51 37.11
N THR A 81 -13.11 -12.31 37.13
CA THR A 81 -13.63 -11.65 38.35
C THR A 81 -14.49 -12.56 39.24
N PRO A 82 -15.50 -13.31 38.74
CA PRO A 82 -16.31 -14.17 39.60
C PRO A 82 -15.62 -15.47 40.04
N ARG A 83 -14.42 -15.79 39.52
CA ARG A 83 -13.73 -17.08 39.69
C ARG A 83 -12.39 -16.97 40.39
N VAL A 84 -11.89 -15.76 40.62
CA VAL A 84 -10.59 -15.53 41.23
C VAL A 84 -10.73 -15.38 42.74
N THR A 85 -9.99 -16.22 43.47
CA THR A 85 -9.73 -16.00 44.89
C THR A 85 -8.52 -15.11 45.03
N LEU A 86 -8.70 -13.95 45.66
CA LEU A 86 -7.62 -12.99 45.89
C LEU A 86 -6.84 -13.39 47.13
N PRO A 87 -5.50 -13.49 47.04
CA PRO A 87 -4.71 -13.87 48.20
C PRO A 87 -4.60 -12.67 49.15
N GLN A 88 -4.68 -12.92 50.46
CA GLN A 88 -4.60 -11.89 51.49
C GLN A 88 -3.17 -11.76 52.06
N HIS A 89 -2.71 -10.53 52.26
CA HIS A 89 -1.44 -10.12 52.91
C HIS A 89 -0.14 -10.51 52.17
N PHE A 90 0.47 -9.55 51.46
CA PHE A 90 1.74 -9.73 50.75
C PHE A 90 2.62 -8.48 50.86
N SER A 91 3.93 -8.69 51.02
CA SER A 91 4.94 -7.63 51.04
C SER A 91 5.54 -7.32 49.66
N SER A 92 5.26 -8.15 48.64
CA SER A 92 5.83 -8.03 47.29
C SER A 92 4.84 -8.38 46.18
N VAL A 93 4.89 -7.61 45.08
CA VAL A 93 4.06 -7.80 43.88
C VAL A 93 4.33 -9.13 43.20
N THR A 94 5.60 -9.55 43.14
CA THR A 94 5.98 -10.82 42.49
C THR A 94 5.45 -12.01 43.26
N LEU A 95 5.51 -11.97 44.61
CA LEU A 95 4.99 -13.02 45.48
C LEU A 95 3.45 -13.09 45.43
N TYR A 96 2.80 -11.94 45.31
CA TYR A 96 1.36 -11.85 45.11
C TYR A 96 0.93 -12.52 43.79
N CYS A 97 1.60 -12.21 42.68
CA CYS A 97 1.28 -12.79 41.37
C CYS A 97 1.50 -14.32 41.33
N THR A 98 2.59 -14.81 41.90
CA THR A 98 2.85 -16.26 41.95
C THR A 98 1.83 -16.99 42.82
N HIS A 99 1.48 -16.44 43.99
CA HIS A 99 0.42 -17.01 44.83
C HIS A 99 -0.95 -16.96 44.16
N LEU A 100 -1.29 -15.87 43.47
CA LEU A 100 -2.55 -15.74 42.74
C LEU A 100 -2.70 -16.82 41.66
N VAL A 101 -1.62 -17.14 40.93
CA VAL A 101 -1.59 -18.24 39.95
C VAL A 101 -1.67 -19.61 40.65
N LEU A 102 -0.93 -19.81 41.74
CA LEU A 102 -0.89 -21.09 42.47
C LEU A 102 -2.23 -21.44 43.13
N LEU A 103 -2.94 -20.46 43.69
CA LEU A 103 -4.25 -20.64 44.31
C LEU A 103 -5.35 -20.89 43.29
N ASN A 104 -5.24 -20.29 42.11
CA ASN A 104 -6.24 -20.37 41.06
C ASN A 104 -5.80 -21.25 39.87
N LYS A 105 -4.96 -22.27 40.08
CA LYS A 105 -4.39 -23.11 38.98
C LYS A 105 -5.44 -23.62 37.98
N LYS A 106 -6.56 -24.16 38.48
CA LYS A 106 -7.65 -24.67 37.63
C LYS A 106 -8.30 -23.57 36.79
N HIS A 107 -8.56 -22.41 37.39
CA HIS A 107 -9.16 -21.27 36.70
C HIS A 107 -8.17 -20.58 35.74
N THR A 108 -6.87 -20.60 36.06
CA THR A 108 -5.81 -20.04 35.21
C THR A 108 -5.71 -20.80 33.89
N ILE A 109 -5.77 -22.13 33.89
CA ILE A 109 -5.80 -22.93 32.65
C ILE A 109 -7.03 -22.57 31.81
N GLY A 110 -8.21 -22.48 32.45
CA GLY A 110 -9.44 -22.06 31.77
C GLY A 110 -9.33 -20.64 31.18
N ALA A 111 -8.68 -19.72 31.88
CA ALA A 111 -8.43 -18.35 31.43
C ALA A 111 -7.52 -18.30 30.20
N VAL A 112 -6.48 -19.14 30.13
CA VAL A 112 -5.59 -19.24 28.97
C VAL A 112 -6.35 -19.77 27.75
N ILE A 113 -7.17 -20.81 27.92
CA ILE A 113 -8.00 -21.35 26.83
C ILE A 113 -9.01 -20.29 26.36
N PHE A 114 -9.69 -19.63 27.29
CA PHE A 114 -10.62 -18.55 26.99
C PHE A 114 -9.93 -17.41 26.24
N LEU A 115 -8.76 -16.96 26.72
CA LEU A 115 -7.96 -15.94 26.06
C LEU A 115 -7.60 -16.32 24.62
N ALA A 116 -7.21 -17.57 24.37
CA ALA A 116 -6.88 -18.05 23.03
C ALA A 116 -8.11 -18.02 22.09
N ILE A 117 -9.27 -18.47 22.58
CA ILE A 117 -10.53 -18.46 21.81
C ILE A 117 -10.98 -17.03 21.53
N THR A 118 -11.05 -16.19 22.55
CA THR A 118 -11.48 -14.79 22.43
C THR A 118 -10.54 -14.00 21.54
N SER A 119 -9.23 -14.19 21.68
CA SER A 119 -8.25 -13.56 20.79
C SER A 119 -8.46 -14.01 19.35
N SER A 120 -8.58 -15.31 19.09
CA SER A 120 -8.82 -15.82 17.73
C SER A 120 -10.10 -15.23 17.10
N PHE A 121 -11.17 -15.14 17.88
CA PHE A 121 -12.43 -14.54 17.44
C PHE A 121 -12.27 -13.04 17.11
N MET A 122 -11.67 -12.26 18.01
CA MET A 122 -11.45 -10.82 17.81
C MET A 122 -10.52 -10.54 16.62
N LEU A 123 -9.42 -11.29 16.50
CA LEU A 123 -8.49 -11.19 15.37
C LEU A 123 -9.19 -11.50 14.05
N THR A 124 -10.05 -12.52 14.02
CA THR A 124 -10.84 -12.88 12.83
C THR A 124 -11.80 -11.75 12.45
N LEU A 125 -12.53 -11.19 13.42
CA LEU A 125 -13.46 -10.09 13.19
C LEU A 125 -12.75 -8.86 12.62
N VAL A 126 -11.63 -8.47 13.23
CA VAL A 126 -10.80 -7.35 12.76
C VAL A 126 -10.23 -7.61 11.36
N SER A 127 -9.77 -8.83 11.10
CA SER A 127 -9.25 -9.21 9.79
C SER A 127 -10.31 -9.13 8.70
N ARG A 128 -11.57 -9.49 8.99
CA ARG A 128 -12.70 -9.36 8.06
C ARG A 128 -13.00 -7.90 7.70
N VAL A 129 -12.87 -6.97 8.65
CA VAL A 129 -13.06 -5.52 8.38
C VAL A 129 -12.01 -5.02 7.38
N SER A 130 -10.74 -5.39 7.58
CA SER A 130 -9.66 -5.06 6.66
C SER A 130 -9.89 -5.72 5.29
N GLU A 131 -10.19 -7.02 5.27
CA GLU A 131 -10.44 -7.79 4.04
C GLU A 131 -11.57 -7.17 3.20
N ALA A 132 -12.71 -6.83 3.81
CA ALA A 132 -13.83 -6.24 3.08
C ALA A 132 -13.47 -4.91 2.40
N PHE A 133 -12.71 -4.04 3.09
CA PHE A 133 -12.29 -2.75 2.55
C PHE A 133 -11.32 -2.90 1.37
N PHE A 134 -10.29 -3.73 1.51
CA PHE A 134 -9.28 -3.89 0.47
C PHE A 134 -9.77 -4.76 -0.69
N LYS A 135 -10.65 -5.73 -0.44
CA LYS A 135 -11.32 -6.49 -1.50
C LYS A 135 -12.12 -5.56 -2.41
N ALA A 136 -12.83 -4.57 -1.85
CA ALA A 136 -13.54 -3.57 -2.66
C ALA A 136 -12.58 -2.73 -3.52
N GLN A 137 -11.37 -2.43 -3.04
CA GLN A 137 -10.34 -1.73 -3.86
C GLN A 137 -9.78 -2.63 -4.97
N VAL A 138 -9.50 -3.90 -4.67
CA VAL A 138 -9.05 -4.87 -5.66
C VAL A 138 -10.10 -5.04 -6.76
N SER A 139 -11.37 -5.26 -6.40
CA SER A 139 -12.46 -5.37 -7.37
C SER A 139 -12.57 -4.12 -8.23
N ARG A 140 -12.42 -2.91 -7.68
CA ARG A 140 -12.41 -1.68 -8.50
C ARG A 140 -11.27 -1.65 -9.52
N ILE A 141 -10.08 -2.14 -9.17
CA ILE A 141 -8.94 -2.20 -10.10
C ILE A 141 -9.23 -3.23 -11.21
N GLU A 142 -9.72 -4.41 -10.84
CA GLU A 142 -10.07 -5.49 -11.76
C GLU A 142 -11.23 -5.10 -12.69
N ASP A 143 -12.33 -4.56 -12.16
CA ASP A 143 -13.51 -4.11 -12.91
C ASP A 143 -13.19 -2.96 -13.86
N SER A 144 -12.18 -2.14 -13.54
CA SER A 144 -11.70 -1.05 -14.40
C SER A 144 -10.65 -1.48 -15.43
N ASN A 145 -10.31 -2.78 -15.50
CA ASN A 145 -9.20 -3.29 -16.30
C ASN A 145 -7.91 -2.46 -16.11
N GLY A 146 -7.63 -2.06 -14.87
CA GLY A 146 -6.45 -1.26 -14.51
C GLY A 146 -6.50 0.22 -14.92
N ALA A 147 -7.59 0.73 -15.50
CA ALA A 147 -7.69 2.14 -15.91
C ALA A 147 -7.50 3.12 -14.75
N LEU A 148 -7.91 2.75 -13.54
CA LEU A 148 -7.69 3.56 -12.33
C LEU A 148 -6.21 3.67 -11.96
N VAL A 149 -5.41 2.65 -12.29
CA VAL A 149 -3.98 2.57 -11.95
C VAL A 149 -3.14 3.20 -13.05
N PHE A 150 -3.37 2.78 -14.30
CA PHE A 150 -2.53 3.09 -15.47
C PHE A 150 -3.09 4.20 -16.36
N ASN A 151 -4.22 4.81 -15.98
CA ASN A 151 -4.91 5.85 -16.76
C ASN A 151 -5.36 5.42 -18.18
N LYS A 152 -5.28 4.12 -18.47
CA LYS A 152 -5.66 3.48 -19.74
C LYS A 152 -6.23 2.09 -19.44
N ASP A 153 -7.22 1.67 -20.21
CA ASP A 153 -7.69 0.29 -20.19
C ASP A 153 -6.56 -0.63 -20.68
N LEU A 154 -6.12 -1.57 -19.85
CA LEU A 154 -5.08 -2.54 -20.20
C LEU A 154 -5.46 -3.38 -21.42
N ALA A 155 -6.75 -3.61 -21.67
CA ALA A 155 -7.22 -4.26 -22.90
C ALA A 155 -6.94 -3.42 -24.15
N GLY A 156 -6.89 -2.09 -24.02
CA GLY A 156 -6.51 -1.16 -25.08
C GLY A 156 -5.01 -0.90 -25.19
N ILE A 157 -4.23 -1.12 -24.12
CA ILE A 157 -2.75 -0.97 -24.10
C ILE A 157 -2.06 -2.00 -25.00
N LEU A 158 -2.75 -3.08 -25.38
CA LEU A 158 -2.27 -4.10 -26.33
C LEU A 158 -1.73 -3.51 -27.66
N ALA A 159 -2.12 -2.28 -28.03
CA ALA A 159 -1.67 -1.62 -29.26
C ALA A 159 -0.58 -0.53 -29.06
N SER A 160 -0.47 0.06 -27.87
CA SER A 160 0.47 1.15 -27.58
C SER A 160 0.78 1.15 -26.09
N GLY A 161 2.04 0.99 -25.72
CA GLY A 161 2.49 1.01 -24.32
C GLY A 161 2.13 2.30 -23.56
N ASP A 162 2.59 2.37 -22.31
CA ASP A 162 2.48 3.58 -21.50
C ASP A 162 3.84 4.05 -20.99
N ASP A 163 4.16 5.30 -21.32
CA ASP A 163 5.42 5.95 -20.94
C ASP A 163 5.38 6.48 -19.50
N ASN A 164 4.18 6.62 -18.91
CA ASN A 164 4.00 7.10 -17.54
C ASN A 164 4.08 5.99 -16.49
N THR A 165 4.39 4.77 -16.92
CA THR A 165 4.47 3.61 -16.06
C THR A 165 5.82 2.92 -16.22
N ASN A 166 6.52 2.73 -15.10
CA ASN A 166 7.81 2.07 -15.06
C ASN A 166 7.73 0.79 -14.23
N ILE A 167 8.31 -0.27 -14.76
CA ILE A 167 8.33 -1.61 -14.20
C ILE A 167 9.79 -2.00 -13.96
N VAL A 168 10.09 -2.43 -12.74
CA VAL A 168 11.40 -3.00 -12.40
C VAL A 168 11.30 -4.51 -12.50
N VAL A 169 12.17 -5.09 -13.32
CA VAL A 169 12.25 -6.52 -13.58
C VAL A 169 13.54 -7.08 -13.00
N TYR A 170 13.44 -8.19 -12.28
CA TYR A 170 14.59 -8.94 -11.78
C TYR A 170 14.45 -10.41 -12.14
N ARG A 171 15.49 -11.00 -12.74
CA ARG A 171 15.46 -12.39 -13.25
C ARG A 171 14.22 -12.65 -14.12
N ASN A 172 13.99 -11.75 -15.07
CA ASN A 172 12.83 -11.76 -15.99
C ASN A 172 11.44 -11.73 -15.31
N THR A 173 11.39 -11.45 -14.01
CA THR A 173 10.13 -11.35 -13.26
C THR A 173 9.90 -9.91 -12.80
N PRO A 174 8.73 -9.31 -13.09
CA PRO A 174 8.38 -8.00 -12.56
C PRO A 174 8.30 -8.03 -11.03
N ILE A 175 9.04 -7.14 -10.37
CA ILE A 175 9.13 -7.09 -8.91
C ILE A 175 8.66 -5.77 -8.30
N ALA A 176 8.61 -4.70 -9.09
CA ALA A 176 8.18 -3.38 -8.65
C ALA A 176 7.57 -2.59 -9.80
N LEU A 177 6.74 -1.61 -9.46
CA LEU A 177 5.99 -0.81 -10.42
C LEU A 177 5.73 0.58 -9.82
N VAL A 178 5.81 1.60 -10.66
CA VAL A 178 5.31 2.95 -10.39
C VAL A 178 4.54 3.45 -11.61
N SER A 179 3.42 4.12 -11.37
CA SER A 179 2.62 4.77 -12.41
C SER A 179 2.24 6.18 -11.97
N ILE A 180 2.50 7.15 -12.85
CA ILE A 180 2.19 8.56 -12.64
C ILE A 180 1.08 9.04 -13.57
N LYS A 181 0.30 10.02 -13.11
CA LYS A 181 -0.78 10.61 -13.89
C LYS A 181 -0.85 12.11 -13.62
N LYS A 182 -1.17 12.87 -14.67
CA LYS A 182 -1.55 14.29 -14.53
C LYS A 182 -2.95 14.41 -13.94
N THR A 183 -3.10 15.23 -12.91
CA THR A 183 -4.42 15.52 -12.32
C THR A 183 -4.83 16.93 -12.66
N GLU A 184 -5.84 17.07 -13.51
CA GLU A 184 -6.41 18.38 -13.90
C GLU A 184 -7.07 19.09 -12.71
N VAL A 185 -7.64 18.35 -11.76
CA VAL A 185 -8.34 18.90 -10.58
C VAL A 185 -7.41 19.73 -9.66
N LEU A 186 -6.13 19.40 -9.64
CA LEU A 186 -5.13 20.05 -8.79
C LEU A 186 -4.08 20.81 -9.61
N SER A 187 -4.21 20.80 -10.95
CA SER A 187 -3.31 21.52 -11.84
C SER A 187 -3.94 22.87 -12.15
N ASP A 188 -3.24 23.92 -11.78
CA ASP A 188 -3.63 25.29 -12.07
C ASP A 188 -2.72 25.87 -13.16
N THR A 189 -3.04 27.08 -13.65
CA THR A 189 -2.18 27.82 -14.59
C THR A 189 -0.77 28.07 -14.03
N GLU A 190 -0.62 28.08 -12.71
CA GLU A 190 0.64 28.35 -12.00
C GLU A 190 1.40 27.08 -11.56
N SER A 191 0.73 25.94 -11.46
CA SER A 191 1.35 24.70 -10.99
C SER A 191 0.80 23.48 -11.71
N LEU A 192 1.70 22.72 -12.36
CA LEU A 192 1.37 21.39 -12.89
C LEU A 192 1.39 20.40 -11.72
N CYS A 193 0.32 19.63 -11.53
CA CYS A 193 0.23 18.64 -10.47
C CYS A 193 0.20 17.21 -11.04
N MET A 194 1.21 16.44 -10.68
CA MET A 194 1.38 15.04 -11.01
C MET A 194 1.07 14.18 -9.78
N VAL A 195 0.38 13.07 -9.98
CA VAL A 195 -0.02 12.13 -8.93
C VAL A 195 0.61 10.77 -9.21
N ILE A 196 1.24 10.19 -8.20
CA ILE A 196 1.63 8.78 -8.23
C ILE A 196 0.39 7.95 -7.88
N ASN A 197 -0.24 7.34 -8.88
CA ASN A 197 -1.46 6.54 -8.68
C ASN A 197 -1.16 5.21 -7.99
N SER A 198 -0.04 4.60 -8.37
CA SER A 198 0.39 3.32 -7.82
C SER A 198 1.90 3.30 -7.74
N ILE A 199 2.39 2.84 -6.61
CA ILE A 199 3.80 2.60 -6.37
C ILE A 199 3.92 1.44 -5.39
N GLY A 200 4.87 0.56 -5.65
CA GLY A 200 5.22 -0.51 -4.73
C GLY A 200 6.29 -1.42 -5.27
N CYS A 201 6.80 -2.25 -4.37
CA CYS A 201 7.65 -3.38 -4.70
C CYS A 201 7.17 -4.60 -3.93
N ARG A 202 7.56 -5.80 -4.38
CA ARG A 202 7.30 -7.02 -3.62
C ARG A 202 7.99 -6.93 -2.26
N ARG A 203 7.31 -7.42 -1.22
CA ARG A 203 7.75 -7.33 0.19
C ARG A 203 9.21 -7.74 0.44
N VAL A 204 9.70 -8.74 -0.27
CA VAL A 204 11.08 -9.24 -0.15
C VAL A 204 12.14 -8.21 -0.59
N TYR A 205 11.76 -7.23 -1.42
CA TYR A 205 12.62 -6.17 -1.93
C TYR A 205 12.38 -4.79 -1.28
N LEU A 206 11.57 -4.71 -0.21
CA LEU A 206 11.32 -3.40 0.43
C LEU A 206 12.62 -2.75 0.91
N LYS A 207 13.55 -3.54 1.45
CA LYS A 207 14.82 -3.03 2.00
C LYS A 207 15.93 -2.83 0.96
N SER A 208 15.66 -3.08 -0.33
CA SER A 208 16.72 -3.07 -1.36
C SER A 208 16.90 -1.73 -2.08
N GLY A 209 16.25 -0.65 -1.62
CA GLY A 209 16.37 0.67 -2.25
C GLY A 209 15.49 0.88 -3.49
N ILE A 210 14.74 -0.14 -3.93
CA ILE A 210 13.96 -0.05 -5.18
C ILE A 210 12.87 1.01 -5.07
N LEU A 211 12.26 1.17 -3.89
CA LEU A 211 11.20 2.15 -3.71
C LEU A 211 11.72 3.58 -3.83
N GLU A 212 12.92 3.83 -3.29
CA GLU A 212 13.68 5.07 -3.45
C GLU A 212 13.94 5.38 -4.93
N ASP A 213 14.42 4.39 -5.69
CA ASP A 213 14.70 4.53 -7.12
C ASP A 213 13.41 4.79 -7.93
N LEU A 214 12.30 4.17 -7.55
CA LEU A 214 10.99 4.41 -8.18
C LEU A 214 10.48 5.83 -7.93
N ILE A 215 10.72 6.38 -6.75
CA ILE A 215 10.37 7.78 -6.42
C ILE A 215 11.24 8.75 -7.22
N ASP A 216 12.54 8.47 -7.34
CA ASP A 216 13.45 9.28 -8.16
C ASP A 216 13.06 9.23 -9.64
N TRP A 217 12.68 8.05 -10.14
CA TRP A 217 12.13 7.90 -11.48
C TRP A 217 10.85 8.73 -11.65
N ALA A 218 9.92 8.67 -10.70
CA ALA A 218 8.67 9.45 -10.76
C ALA A 218 8.93 10.95 -10.76
N ASN A 219 9.92 11.43 -10.00
CA ASN A 219 10.38 12.82 -10.04
C ASN A 219 10.93 13.21 -11.42
N GLY A 220 11.78 12.36 -12.01
CA GLY A 220 12.34 12.58 -13.35
C GLY A 220 11.27 12.59 -14.44
N ALA A 221 10.39 11.59 -14.44
CA ALA A 221 9.28 11.48 -15.39
C ALA A 221 8.31 12.65 -15.27
N SER A 222 8.02 13.14 -14.05
CA SER A 222 7.18 14.32 -13.85
C SER A 222 7.78 15.60 -14.44
N LYS A 223 9.12 15.75 -14.38
CA LYS A 223 9.83 16.87 -15.03
C LYS A 223 9.80 16.75 -16.55
N GLN A 224 10.02 15.56 -17.08
CA GLN A 224 9.92 15.31 -18.53
C GLN A 224 8.52 15.67 -19.07
N VAL A 225 7.45 15.26 -18.37
CA VAL A 225 6.07 15.62 -18.75
C VAL A 225 5.83 17.13 -18.70
N HIS A 226 6.46 17.84 -17.77
CA HIS A 226 6.41 19.31 -17.70
C HIS A 226 7.08 19.95 -18.92
N ASP A 227 8.29 19.50 -19.26
CA ASP A 227 9.08 20.00 -20.40
C ASP A 227 8.37 19.75 -21.74
N GLU A 228 7.83 18.53 -21.96
CA GLU A 228 7.13 18.13 -23.18
C GLU A 228 5.85 18.94 -23.41
N GLN A 229 5.13 19.27 -22.34
CA GLN A 229 3.90 20.06 -22.43
C GLN A 229 4.17 21.55 -22.66
N LYS A 230 5.45 21.98 -22.71
CA LYS A 230 5.84 23.41 -22.67
C LYS A 230 5.03 24.15 -21.61
N ALA A 231 4.80 23.49 -20.48
CA ALA A 231 3.83 23.96 -19.51
C ALA A 231 4.33 25.31 -18.98
N ARG A 232 3.53 26.37 -19.20
CA ARG A 232 3.84 27.73 -18.71
C ARG A 232 3.89 27.83 -17.18
N ALA A 233 3.49 26.76 -16.48
CA ALA A 233 3.44 26.70 -15.04
C ALA A 233 4.87 26.78 -14.45
N PRO A 234 5.19 27.81 -13.64
CA PRO A 234 6.50 27.97 -13.00
C PRO A 234 6.80 26.90 -11.94
N SER A 235 5.81 26.13 -11.50
CA SER A 235 5.97 25.11 -10.47
C SER A 235 5.41 23.75 -10.89
N LEU A 236 6.05 22.69 -10.40
CA LEU A 236 5.63 21.30 -10.56
C LEU A 236 5.45 20.70 -9.18
N ARG A 237 4.29 20.09 -8.92
CA ARG A 237 4.02 19.35 -7.67
C ARG A 237 3.87 17.87 -7.99
N LEU A 238 4.54 17.02 -7.23
CA LEU A 238 4.33 15.57 -7.28
C LEU A 238 3.73 15.14 -5.95
N ILE A 239 2.58 14.46 -6.00
CA ILE A 239 1.83 14.03 -4.81
C ILE A 239 1.54 12.53 -4.85
N LEU A 240 1.38 11.94 -3.66
CA LEU A 240 1.09 10.53 -3.45
C LEU A 240 0.21 10.37 -2.20
N GLU A 241 -0.83 9.53 -2.32
CA GLU A 241 -1.64 9.13 -1.16
C GLU A 241 -1.01 7.93 -0.43
N VAL A 242 -0.83 8.06 0.87
CA VAL A 242 -0.24 7.05 1.75
C VAL A 242 -1.15 6.80 2.94
N TYR A 243 -1.26 5.55 3.39
CA TYR A 243 -2.01 5.26 4.60
C TYR A 243 -1.19 5.57 5.85
N SER A 244 -1.84 6.03 6.93
CA SER A 244 -1.16 6.40 8.18
C SER A 244 -0.36 5.27 8.83
N PHE A 245 -0.77 4.02 8.57
CA PHE A 245 -0.12 2.80 9.06
C PHE A 245 1.04 2.30 8.16
N ASP A 246 1.27 2.91 7.00
CA ASP A 246 2.36 2.55 6.10
C ASP A 246 3.65 3.31 6.47
N GLY A 247 4.25 2.92 7.59
CA GLY A 247 5.44 3.59 8.12
C GLY A 247 6.63 3.55 7.16
N PHE A 248 6.82 2.44 6.44
CA PHE A 248 7.96 2.28 5.55
C PHE A 248 7.92 3.27 4.37
N LEU A 249 6.78 3.34 3.66
CA LEU A 249 6.64 4.28 2.55
C LEU A 249 6.75 5.74 3.02
N LYS A 250 6.21 6.07 4.20
CA LYS A 250 6.34 7.41 4.80
C LYS A 250 7.79 7.78 5.09
N GLU A 251 8.56 6.87 5.68
CA GLU A 251 9.98 7.06 5.93
C GLU A 251 10.78 7.24 4.63
N THR A 252 10.48 6.43 3.62
CA THR A 252 11.11 6.55 2.29
C THR A 252 10.78 7.90 1.64
N LEU A 253 9.52 8.34 1.69
CA LEU A 253 9.09 9.63 1.15
C LEU A 253 9.76 10.80 1.88
N ALA A 254 9.82 10.76 3.21
CA ALA A 254 10.48 11.78 4.00
C ALA A 254 11.98 11.89 3.65
N LYS A 255 12.67 10.75 3.45
CA LYS A 255 14.07 10.73 2.98
C LYS A 255 14.24 11.35 1.59
N LYS A 256 13.22 11.26 0.74
CA LYS A 256 13.19 11.85 -0.61
C LYS A 256 12.67 13.29 -0.64
N GLY A 257 12.48 13.93 0.52
CA GLY A 257 12.07 15.34 0.61
C GLY A 257 10.57 15.59 0.43
N PHE A 258 9.74 14.54 0.49
CA PHE A 258 8.28 14.70 0.53
C PHE A 258 7.84 15.09 1.93
N HIS A 259 6.81 15.92 2.00
CA HIS A 259 6.18 16.32 3.25
C HIS A 259 4.69 15.97 3.24
N CYS A 260 4.14 15.70 4.42
CA CYS A 260 2.71 15.48 4.59
C CYS A 260 1.98 16.83 4.42
N ILE A 261 1.19 16.95 3.36
CA ILE A 261 0.41 18.16 3.01
C ILE A 261 -0.92 18.15 3.76
N SER A 262 -1.60 17.00 3.78
CA SER A 262 -2.90 16.87 4.45
C SER A 262 -3.13 15.46 4.96
N SER A 263 -3.98 15.32 5.97
CA SER A 263 -4.40 14.03 6.53
C SER A 263 -5.91 14.01 6.63
N ARG A 264 -6.53 12.96 6.09
CA ARG A 264 -7.99 12.78 6.08
C ARG A 264 -8.34 11.40 6.61
N THR A 265 -9.39 11.30 7.39
CA THR A 265 -9.93 10.00 7.82
C THR A 265 -10.46 9.22 6.61
N ILE A 266 -10.31 7.89 6.63
CA ILE A 266 -10.85 7.01 5.58
C ILE A 266 -12.39 7.06 5.64
N ALA A 267 -13.01 7.89 4.80
CA ALA A 267 -14.45 8.10 4.77
C ALA A 267 -15.20 6.88 4.23
N GLU A 268 -14.54 6.07 3.39
CA GLU A 268 -15.13 4.91 2.72
C GLU A 268 -15.37 3.74 3.68
N ASN A 269 -14.72 3.73 4.85
CA ASN A 269 -14.95 2.73 5.89
C ASN A 269 -14.97 3.37 7.28
N LYS A 270 -16.17 3.51 7.84
CA LYS A 270 -16.41 4.12 9.17
C LYS A 270 -15.71 3.39 10.31
N ILE A 271 -15.54 2.07 10.19
CA ILE A 271 -14.85 1.29 11.23
C ILE A 271 -13.35 1.60 11.17
N LEU A 272 -12.75 1.43 9.99
CA LEU A 272 -11.32 1.63 9.78
C LEU A 272 -10.89 3.09 10.07
N GLY A 273 -11.62 4.06 9.52
CA GLY A 273 -11.30 5.48 9.69
C GLY A 273 -11.80 6.09 11.00
N GLY A 274 -12.98 5.68 11.47
CA GLY A 274 -13.60 6.25 12.67
C GLY A 274 -13.17 5.58 13.96
N VAL A 275 -13.41 4.27 14.09
CA VAL A 275 -13.12 3.52 15.33
C VAL A 275 -11.63 3.31 15.54
N PHE A 276 -10.91 2.98 14.47
CA PHE A 276 -9.47 2.67 14.52
C PHE A 276 -8.57 3.85 14.11
N GLY A 277 -9.15 4.98 13.75
CA GLY A 277 -8.43 6.22 13.46
C GLY A 277 -7.46 6.13 12.28
N ALA A 278 -7.63 5.18 11.36
CA ALA A 278 -6.78 5.08 10.16
C ALA A 278 -7.04 6.26 9.22
N LYS A 279 -5.97 6.85 8.69
CA LYS A 279 -6.04 8.05 7.84
C LYS A 279 -5.38 7.79 6.48
N LYS A 280 -5.85 8.48 5.46
CA LYS A 280 -5.12 8.74 4.21
C LYS A 280 -4.38 10.06 4.38
N GLU A 281 -3.08 10.00 4.22
CA GLU A 281 -2.17 11.14 4.26
C GLU A 281 -1.75 11.46 2.82
N LEU A 282 -1.89 12.71 2.41
CA LEU A 282 -1.39 13.19 1.13
C LEU A 282 0.04 13.71 1.35
N TRP A 283 1.00 13.05 0.73
CA TRP A 283 2.40 13.44 0.75
C TRP A 283 2.77 14.09 -0.57
N GLY A 284 3.59 15.13 -0.56
CA GLY A 284 4.02 15.77 -1.79
C GLY A 284 5.31 16.56 -1.69
N VAL A 285 5.86 16.87 -2.86
CA VAL A 285 7.05 17.68 -3.07
C VAL A 285 6.77 18.70 -4.16
N GLN A 286 7.27 19.94 -4.00
CA GLN A 286 7.13 21.02 -4.97
C GLN A 286 8.50 21.40 -5.54
N PHE A 287 8.58 21.46 -6.85
CA PHE A 287 9.73 21.93 -7.61
C PHE A 287 9.41 23.30 -8.20
N HIS A 288 10.34 24.23 -8.06
CA HIS A 288 10.33 25.50 -8.80
C HIS A 288 11.19 25.32 -10.03
N ILE A 289 10.63 25.60 -11.21
CA ILE A 289 11.34 25.46 -12.49
C ILE A 289 11.66 26.87 -12.97
N GLU A 290 12.93 27.23 -12.91
CA GLU A 290 13.40 28.50 -13.48
C GLU A 290 13.28 28.44 -15.00
N ASN A 291 12.35 29.22 -15.54
CA ASN A 291 12.21 29.39 -16.98
C ASN A 291 13.44 30.15 -17.52
N LYS A 292 14.40 29.42 -18.09
CA LYS A 292 15.57 29.98 -18.81
C LYS A 292 15.24 30.82 -20.06
N LEU A 293 13.96 31.12 -20.30
CA LEU A 293 13.48 31.87 -21.47
C LEU A 293 13.65 33.40 -21.36
N LYS A 294 14.31 33.94 -20.33
CA LYS A 294 14.45 35.39 -20.12
C LYS A 294 15.85 35.99 -20.34
N GLU A 295 16.88 35.22 -20.68
CA GLU A 295 18.26 35.75 -20.82
C GLU A 295 18.77 35.87 -22.26
N GLN A 296 17.89 35.78 -23.26
CA GLN A 296 18.24 36.11 -24.65
C GLN A 296 17.34 37.25 -25.15
N LYS A 297 17.58 38.45 -24.64
CA LYS A 297 17.17 39.72 -25.27
C LYS A 297 18.29 40.74 -25.14
#